data_AF-X0VMN9-F1
#
_entry.id   AF-X0VMN9-F1
#
_cell.length_a   1.000
_cell.length_b   1.000
_cell.length_c   1.000
_cell.angle_alpha   90.00
_cell.angle_beta   90.00
_cell.angle_gamma   90.00
#
_symmetry.space_group_name_H-M   'P 1'
#
loop_
_entity.id
_entity.type
_entity.pdbx_description
1 polymer ?
#
loop_
_entity_poly.entity_id
_entity_poly.type
_entity_poly.pdbx_seq_one_letter_code
_entity_poly.pdbx_strand_id
1 'polypeptide(L)'
;MENGVDRLLQPVMEVLSGVGFGLPFRLGDVIGVRVGALADSEGVDFEDMKNVCLEAERLGFDLFTVVDHFIAQWPLKDRDNNPLESWTTLAGLAAVTNRI
;
A
#
# COMPACT_ATOMS: atom_id res chain seq x y z
N MET A 1 -41.00 1.21 2.68
CA MET A 1 -40.32 1.77 3.87
C MET A 1 -38.84 1.63 3.57
N GLU A 2 -38.17 2.73 3.25
CA GLU A 2 -36.71 2.74 3.03
C GLU A 2 -36.02 2.54 4.38
N ASN A 3 -35.00 1.69 4.39
CA ASN A 3 -34.33 1.32 5.62
C ASN A 3 -33.34 2.44 5.96
N GLY A 4 -33.25 2.85 7.24
CA GLY A 4 -32.49 4.04 7.66
C GLY A 4 -30.99 4.05 7.30
N VAL A 5 -30.44 2.92 6.84
CA VAL A 5 -29.08 2.80 6.28
C VAL A 5 -28.97 3.53 4.93
N ASP A 6 -30.02 3.48 4.10
CA ASP A 6 -30.02 4.09 2.76
C ASP A 6 -29.93 5.62 2.87
N ARG A 7 -30.58 6.23 3.88
CA ARG A 7 -30.52 7.67 4.15
C ARG A 7 -29.16 8.18 4.63
N LEU A 8 -28.35 7.32 5.27
CA LEU A 8 -27.01 7.68 5.74
C LEU A 8 -25.97 7.56 4.63
N LEU A 9 -26.19 6.64 3.68
CA LEU A 9 -25.28 6.42 2.55
C LEU A 9 -25.57 7.37 1.39
N GLN A 10 -26.80 7.86 1.22
CA GLN A 10 -27.16 8.76 0.11
C GLN A 10 -26.25 10.02 0.02
N PRO A 11 -25.98 10.75 1.12
CA PRO A 11 -25.10 11.92 1.08
C PRO A 11 -23.64 11.54 0.79
N VAL A 12 -23.19 10.38 1.31
CA VAL A 12 -21.84 9.86 1.07
C VAL A 12 -21.67 9.48 -0.41
N MET A 13 -22.67 8.84 -1.00
CA MET A 13 -22.67 8.46 -2.42
C MET A 13 -22.83 9.66 -3.36
N GLU A 14 -23.56 10.70 -2.96
CA GLU A 14 -23.63 11.99 -3.68
C GLU A 14 -22.30 12.75 -3.62
N VAL A 15 -21.61 12.73 -2.47
CA VAL A 15 -20.24 13.26 -2.36
C VAL A 15 -19.33 12.46 -3.29
N LEU A 16 -19.32 11.12 -3.18
CA LEU A 16 -18.46 10.23 -3.98
C LEU A 16 -18.73 10.31 -5.50
N SER A 17 -19.98 10.52 -5.91
CA SER A 17 -20.33 10.74 -7.32
C SER A 17 -20.06 12.18 -7.79
N GLY A 18 -19.99 13.15 -6.87
CA GLY A 18 -19.60 14.54 -7.12
C GLY A 18 -18.09 14.82 -7.09
N VAL A 19 -17.24 13.92 -6.54
CA VAL A 19 -15.76 14.09 -6.53
C VAL A 19 -15.10 13.75 -7.87
N GLY A 20 -15.90 13.43 -8.90
CA GLY A 20 -15.41 13.38 -10.27
C GLY A 20 -15.18 14.78 -10.83
N PHE A 21 -14.27 15.59 -10.28
CA PHE A 21 -13.57 16.70 -10.96
C PHE A 21 -12.53 17.38 -10.03
N GLY A 22 -11.25 17.08 -10.20
CA GLY A 22 -10.18 18.09 -10.11
C GLY A 22 -9.73 18.67 -8.76
N LEU A 23 -9.97 18.04 -7.61
CA LEU A 23 -9.30 18.46 -6.36
C LEU A 23 -7.99 17.70 -6.14
N PRO A 24 -6.89 18.38 -5.73
CA PRO A 24 -5.58 17.75 -5.53
C PRO A 24 -5.48 16.93 -4.23
N PHE A 25 -6.58 16.76 -3.50
CA PHE A 25 -6.62 16.17 -2.16
C PHE A 25 -7.33 14.83 -2.18
N ARG A 26 -6.75 13.84 -1.53
CA ARG A 26 -7.33 12.50 -1.37
C ARG A 26 -8.37 12.53 -0.27
N LEU A 27 -9.35 11.61 -0.32
CA LEU A 27 -10.33 11.43 0.74
C LEU A 27 -9.65 11.28 2.13
N GLY A 28 -8.52 10.59 2.19
CA GLY A 28 -7.68 10.45 3.38
C GLY A 28 -7.11 11.75 3.94
N ASP A 29 -6.83 12.75 3.08
CA ASP A 29 -6.33 14.07 3.50
C ASP A 29 -7.41 14.91 4.18
N VAL A 30 -8.68 14.62 3.88
CA VAL A 30 -9.84 15.34 4.44
C VAL A 30 -10.25 14.76 5.79
N ILE A 31 -10.19 13.43 5.93
CA ILE A 31 -10.59 12.73 7.17
C ILE A 31 -9.40 12.42 8.10
N GLY A 32 -8.16 12.61 7.63
CA GLY A 32 -6.93 12.36 8.40
C GLY A 32 -6.57 10.88 8.57
N VAL A 33 -7.08 9.98 7.73
CA VAL A 33 -6.80 8.54 7.80
C VAL A 33 -5.86 8.15 6.67
N ARG A 34 -4.77 7.44 7.02
CA ARG A 34 -3.80 6.89 6.08
C ARG A 34 -3.80 5.38 6.12
N VAL A 35 -3.61 4.76 4.96
CA VAL A 35 -3.55 3.29 4.82
C VAL A 35 -2.17 2.89 4.30
N GLY A 36 -1.53 1.96 5.01
CA GLY A 36 -0.20 1.44 4.68
C GLY A 36 -0.22 -0.03 4.29
N ALA A 37 0.79 -0.45 3.54
CA ALA A 37 1.05 -1.84 3.17
C ALA A 37 2.33 -2.34 3.87
N LEU A 38 2.24 -3.51 4.51
CA LEU A 38 3.39 -4.24 5.05
C LEU A 38 3.73 -5.37 4.10
N ALA A 39 4.96 -5.38 3.59
CA ALA A 39 5.47 -6.39 2.69
C ALA A 39 6.45 -7.33 3.40
N ASP A 40 6.22 -8.62 3.23
CA ASP A 40 7.14 -9.66 3.64
C ASP A 40 8.30 -9.74 2.64
N SER A 41 9.53 -9.74 3.15
CA SER A 41 10.75 -9.84 2.35
C SER A 41 11.22 -11.30 2.17
N GLU A 42 10.53 -12.27 2.79
CA GLU A 42 10.87 -13.68 2.70
C GLU A 42 10.52 -14.30 1.35
N GLY A 43 11.53 -14.87 0.71
CA GLY A 43 11.37 -15.69 -0.48
C GLY A 43 10.91 -14.96 -1.74
N VAL A 44 11.15 -13.66 -1.80
CA VAL A 44 10.87 -12.78 -2.93
C VAL A 44 12.16 -12.08 -3.37
N ASP A 45 12.24 -11.72 -4.65
CA ASP A 45 13.33 -10.88 -5.15
C ASP A 45 12.95 -9.39 -5.18
N PHE A 46 13.90 -8.54 -5.57
CA PHE A 46 13.66 -7.10 -5.64
C PHE A 46 12.60 -6.72 -6.68
N GLU A 47 12.47 -7.45 -7.78
CA GLU A 47 11.48 -7.15 -8.82
C GLU A 47 10.07 -7.48 -8.32
N ASP A 48 9.89 -8.57 -7.60
CA ASP A 48 8.64 -8.88 -6.90
C ASP A 48 8.25 -7.73 -5.95
N MET A 49 9.18 -7.32 -5.07
CA MET A 49 8.96 -6.25 -4.10
C MET A 49 8.63 -4.92 -4.77
N LYS A 50 9.36 -4.57 -5.85
CA LYS A 50 9.13 -3.37 -6.65
C LYS A 50 7.74 -3.37 -7.26
N ASN A 51 7.31 -4.49 -7.86
CA ASN A 51 5.99 -4.59 -8.48
C ASN A 51 4.87 -4.40 -7.44
N VAL A 52 5.01 -4.97 -6.25
CA VAL A 52 4.05 -4.80 -5.15
C VAL A 52 4.04 -3.34 -4.65
N CYS A 53 5.20 -2.71 -4.49
CA CYS A 53 5.31 -1.32 -4.05
C CYS A 53 4.69 -0.34 -5.06
N LEU A 54 4.98 -0.52 -6.35
CA LEU A 54 4.38 0.29 -7.43
C LEU A 54 2.87 0.10 -7.51
N GLU A 55 2.37 -1.11 -7.30
CA GLU A 55 0.94 -1.38 -7.26
C GLU A 55 0.27 -0.73 -6.03
N ALA A 56 0.91 -0.77 -4.86
CA ALA A 56 0.45 -0.04 -3.68
C ALA A 56 0.38 1.48 -3.96
N GLU A 57 1.39 2.04 -4.63
CA GLU A 57 1.40 3.44 -5.05
C GLU A 57 0.24 3.77 -6.02
N ARG A 58 0.01 2.90 -7.01
CA ARG A 58 -1.09 3.02 -7.98
C ARG A 58 -2.47 2.94 -7.33
N LEU A 59 -2.64 2.05 -6.35
CA LEU A 59 -3.88 1.87 -5.59
C LEU A 59 -4.14 3.00 -4.57
N GLY A 60 -3.15 3.86 -4.34
CA GLY A 60 -3.31 5.04 -3.53
C GLY A 60 -2.92 4.87 -2.06
N PHE A 61 -2.18 3.83 -1.70
CA PHE A 61 -1.60 3.70 -0.35
C PHE A 61 -0.68 4.90 -0.04
N ASP A 62 -0.49 5.13 1.26
CA ASP A 62 0.26 6.27 1.81
C ASP A 62 1.60 5.87 2.45
N LEU A 63 1.80 4.56 2.70
CA LEU A 63 2.97 4.02 3.37
C LEU A 63 3.26 2.61 2.83
N PHE A 64 4.53 2.30 2.63
CA PHE A 64 5.02 0.95 2.36
C PHE A 64 6.13 0.61 3.35
N THR A 65 6.02 -0.53 4.02
CA THR A 65 7.00 -1.00 5.00
C THR A 65 7.49 -2.38 4.63
N VAL A 66 8.79 -2.63 4.80
CA VAL A 66 9.45 -3.92 4.56
C VAL A 66 9.89 -4.50 5.90
N VAL A 67 9.73 -5.81 6.07
CA VAL A 67 10.19 -6.52 7.27
C VAL A 67 11.72 -6.63 7.30
N ASP A 68 12.32 -6.39 8.46
CA ASP A 68 13.79 -6.41 8.64
C ASP A 68 14.25 -7.74 9.24
N HIS A 69 14.38 -8.76 8.39
CA HIS A 69 14.91 -10.07 8.77
C HIS A 69 16.27 -10.32 8.16
N PHE A 70 17.25 -10.63 9.00
CA PHE A 70 18.55 -11.11 8.54
C PHE A 70 18.54 -12.62 8.23
N ILE A 71 17.64 -13.37 8.85
CA ILE A 71 17.48 -14.83 8.70
C ILE A 71 15.99 -15.09 8.54
N ALA A 72 15.63 -16.00 7.63
CA ALA A 72 14.25 -16.40 7.41
C ALA A 72 13.59 -16.91 8.70
N GLN A 73 12.38 -16.43 8.99
CA GLN A 73 11.59 -16.91 10.13
C GLN A 73 11.05 -18.31 9.88
N TRP A 74 10.76 -18.65 8.61
CA TRP A 74 10.20 -19.94 8.25
C TRP A 74 11.16 -20.76 7.38
N PRO A 75 11.01 -22.10 7.37
CA PRO A 75 11.76 -22.95 6.47
C PRO A 75 11.47 -22.55 5.02
N LEU A 76 12.44 -21.91 4.38
CA LEU A 76 12.36 -21.57 2.97
C LEU A 76 12.49 -22.86 2.14
N LYS A 77 11.76 -22.92 1.02
CA LYS A 77 11.87 -24.05 0.07
C LYS A 77 13.29 -24.22 -0.45
N ASP A 78 14.00 -23.11 -0.66
CA ASP A 78 15.33 -23.06 -1.25
C ASP A 78 16.30 -22.29 -0.36
N ARG A 79 17.56 -22.76 -0.26
CA ARG A 79 18.60 -22.16 0.60
C ARG A 79 19.04 -20.76 0.18
N ASP A 80 18.72 -20.39 -1.06
CA ASP A 80 19.06 -19.09 -1.64
C ASP A 80 17.94 -18.05 -1.45
N ASN A 81 16.83 -18.42 -0.79
CA ASN A 81 15.63 -17.60 -0.70
C ASN A 81 15.60 -16.68 0.54
N ASN A 82 16.78 -16.29 1.04
CA ASN A 82 16.91 -15.45 2.24
C ASN A 82 16.13 -14.14 2.09
N PRO A 83 15.65 -13.55 3.20
CA PRO A 83 14.94 -12.30 3.13
C PRO A 83 15.81 -11.20 2.49
N LEU A 84 15.18 -10.32 1.72
CA LEU A 84 15.85 -9.12 1.24
C LEU A 84 16.28 -8.24 2.42
N GLU A 85 17.46 -7.65 2.31
CA GLU A 85 17.96 -6.70 3.31
C GLU A 85 17.17 -5.39 3.24
N SER A 86 16.59 -4.99 4.37
CA SER A 86 15.53 -3.98 4.40
C SER A 86 15.97 -2.59 3.92
N TRP A 87 17.17 -2.13 4.29
CA TRP A 87 17.63 -0.77 3.96
C TRP A 87 17.95 -0.61 2.48
N THR A 88 18.63 -1.59 1.89
CA THR A 88 18.95 -1.60 0.46
C THR A 88 17.69 -1.78 -0.38
N THR A 89 16.75 -2.62 0.05
CA THR A 89 15.43 -2.72 -0.59
C THR A 89 14.68 -1.40 -0.55
N LEU A 90 14.55 -0.78 0.64
CA LEU A 90 13.85 0.51 0.78
C LEU A 90 14.52 1.61 -0.06
N ALA A 91 15.85 1.66 -0.12
CA ALA A 91 16.57 2.59 -0.97
C ALA A 91 16.27 2.38 -2.47
N GLY A 92 16.20 1.11 -2.91
CA GLY A 92 15.83 0.77 -4.29
C GLY A 92 14.39 1.12 -4.63
N LEU A 93 13.45 0.86 -3.71
CA LEU A 93 12.03 1.20 -3.87
C LEU A 93 11.83 2.71 -3.96
N ALA A 94 12.45 3.48 -3.06
CA ALA A 94 12.38 4.94 -3.06
C ALA A 94 12.92 5.59 -4.35
N ALA A 95 13.83 4.91 -5.06
CA ALA A 95 14.36 5.39 -6.33
C ALA A 95 13.40 5.18 -7.52
N VAL A 96 12.36 4.35 -7.37
CA VAL A 96 11.43 3.97 -8.46
C VAL A 96 9.97 4.36 -8.19
N THR A 97 9.64 4.80 -6.98
CA THR A 97 8.33 5.40 -6.62
C THR A 97 8.38 6.93 -6.74
N ASN A 98 7.21 7.57 -6.78
CA ASN A 98 7.10 9.03 -6.88
C ASN A 98 6.52 9.69 -5.62
N ARG A 99 5.89 8.92 -4.74
CA ARG A 99 5.14 9.42 -3.59
C ARG A 99 5.31 8.56 -2.34
N ILE A 100 5.15 7.24 -2.45
CA ILE A 100 5.36 6.33 -1.31
C ILE A 100 6.86 6.12 -1.07
#